data_AF-A0A920AIR3-F1
#
_entry.id   AF-A0A920AIR3-F1
#
_cell.length_a   1.000
_cell.length_b   1.000
_cell.length_c   1.000
_cell.angle_alpha   90.00
_cell.angle_beta   90.00
_cell.angle_gamma   90.00
#
_symmetry.space_group_name_H-M   'P 1'
#
loop_
_entity.id
_entity.type
_entity.pdbx_description
1 polymer ?
#
loop_
_entity_poly.entity_id
_entity_poly.type
_entity_poly.pdbx_seq_one_letter_code
_entity_poly.pdbx_strand_id
1 'polypeptide(L)'
;MLDMITPNFSRAEMSCRCGCGLDHMDEQFMKMLQQLRNQLGPLPVTSGVRCEKHINESDGYPKSAHLQYKGADIRIFGPRALQLVE
;
A
#
# COMPACT_ATOMS: atom_id res chain seq x y z
N MET A 1 16.40 13.68 3.92
CA MET A 1 15.97 12.90 2.74
C MET A 1 14.76 12.09 3.16
N LEU A 2 13.71 12.05 2.33
CA LEU A 2 12.59 11.15 2.60
C LEU A 2 13.09 9.70 2.47
N ASP A 3 12.73 8.83 3.40
CA ASP A 3 13.04 7.40 3.31
C ASP A 3 12.08 6.77 2.29
N MET A 4 12.63 6.45 1.11
CA MET A 4 11.88 5.97 -0.05
C MET A 4 12.11 4.48 -0.27
N ILE A 5 11.03 3.71 -0.42
CA ILE A 5 11.10 2.29 -0.81
C ILE A 5 11.29 2.18 -2.33
N THR A 6 10.56 3.01 -3.07
CA THR A 6 10.67 3.18 -4.53
C THR A 6 10.61 4.67 -4.86
N PRO A 7 10.92 5.11 -6.09
CA PRO A 7 10.96 6.54 -6.42
C PRO A 7 9.69 7.34 -6.06
N ASN A 8 8.54 6.68 -6.00
CA ASN A 8 7.25 7.34 -5.75
C ASN A 8 6.51 6.86 -4.50
N PHE A 9 7.05 5.88 -3.76
CA PHE A 9 6.44 5.38 -2.54
C PHE A 9 7.47 5.38 -1.41
N SER A 10 7.16 6.17 -0.39
CA SER A 10 7.90 6.32 0.86
C SER A 10 7.65 5.16 1.83
N ARG A 11 8.58 4.95 2.76
CA ARG A 11 8.37 4.02 3.87
C ARG A 11 7.22 4.46 4.77
N ALA A 12 7.13 5.75 5.04
CA ALA A 12 6.10 6.32 5.91
C ALA A 12 4.67 6.04 5.39
N GLU A 13 4.41 6.25 4.09
CA GLU A 13 3.05 6.03 3.56
C GLU A 13 2.63 4.56 3.52
N MET A 14 3.61 3.65 3.45
CA MET A 14 3.40 2.20 3.45
C MET A 14 3.41 1.59 4.84
N SER A 15 3.81 2.34 5.87
CA SER A 15 3.88 1.84 7.24
C SER A 15 2.50 1.60 7.87
N CYS A 16 2.46 0.69 8.84
CA CYS A 16 1.25 0.39 9.59
C CYS A 16 0.85 1.59 10.44
N ARG A 17 -0.36 2.09 10.21
CA ARG A 17 -0.88 3.32 10.82
C ARG A 17 -1.34 3.16 12.27
N CYS A 18 -1.33 1.95 12.83
CA CYS A 18 -1.69 1.76 14.24
C CYS A 18 -0.59 2.18 15.23
N GLY A 19 0.57 2.63 14.73
CA GLY A 19 1.68 3.09 15.56
C GLY A 19 2.59 1.98 16.09
N CYS A 20 2.45 0.74 15.59
CA CYS A 20 3.28 -0.39 16.03
C CYS A 20 4.71 -0.39 15.45
N GLY A 21 5.04 0.55 14.57
CA GLY A 21 6.37 0.63 13.92
C GLY A 21 6.61 -0.40 12.81
N LEU A 22 5.61 -1.20 12.43
CA LEU A 22 5.73 -2.11 11.29
C LEU A 22 5.73 -1.31 9.99
N ASP A 23 6.81 -1.38 9.23
CA ASP A 23 6.99 -0.62 7.99
C ASP A 23 7.55 -1.44 6.82
N HIS A 24 7.63 -2.76 7.00
CA HIS A 24 8.14 -3.68 5.99
C HIS A 24 7.09 -3.95 4.91
N MET A 25 7.54 -3.89 3.65
CA MET A 25 6.76 -4.24 2.46
C MET A 25 7.57 -5.22 1.61
N ASP A 26 6.88 -6.10 0.90
CA ASP A 26 7.50 -7.01 -0.07
C ASP A 26 8.09 -6.23 -1.25
N GLU A 27 9.36 -6.49 -1.56
CA GLU A 27 10.10 -5.72 -2.57
C GLU A 27 9.51 -5.91 -3.98
N GLN A 28 9.07 -7.13 -4.31
CA GLN A 28 8.50 -7.43 -5.62
C GLN A 28 7.14 -6.76 -5.79
N PHE A 29 6.31 -6.77 -4.74
CA PHE A 29 5.05 -6.03 -4.72
C PHE A 29 5.29 -4.52 -4.94
N MET A 30 6.26 -3.94 -4.23
CA MET A 30 6.56 -2.51 -4.37
C MET A 30 7.07 -2.14 -5.77
N LYS A 31 7.85 -3.02 -6.40
CA LYS A 31 8.25 -2.87 -7.82
C LYS A 31 7.03 -2.88 -8.75
N MET A 32 6.11 -3.82 -8.57
CA MET A 32 4.87 -3.88 -9.37
C MET A 32 4.00 -2.63 -9.18
N LEU A 33 3.83 -2.19 -7.93
CA LEU A 33 3.05 -0.99 -7.62
C LEU A 33 3.68 0.27 -8.21
N GLN A 34 5.01 0.36 -8.23
CA GLN A 34 5.73 1.43 -8.91
C GLN A 34 5.53 1.40 -10.43
N GLN A 35 5.54 0.22 -11.06
CA GLN A 35 5.22 0.08 -12.48
C GLN A 35 3.79 0.53 -12.77
N LEU A 36 2.82 0.13 -11.93
CA LEU A 36 1.43 0.56 -12.06
C LEU A 36 1.30 2.09 -11.98
N ARG A 37 1.99 2.73 -11.02
CA ARG A 37 2.02 4.18 -10.91
C ARG A 37 2.64 4.87 -12.13
N ASN A 38 3.68 4.27 -12.73
CA ASN A 38 4.29 4.81 -13.94
C ASN A 38 3.31 4.82 -15.12
N GLN A 39 2.42 3.84 -15.19
CA GLN A 39 1.43 3.72 -16.26
C GLN A 39 0.20 4.62 -16.02
N LEU A 40 -0.32 4.65 -14.79
CA LEU A 40 -1.60 5.29 -14.47
C LEU A 40 -1.46 6.73 -13.93
N GLY A 41 -0.25 7.13 -13.55
CA GLY A 41 0.01 8.36 -12.83
C GLY A 41 -0.24 8.21 -11.32
N PRO A 42 -0.49 9.31 -10.58
CA PRO A 42 -0.52 9.30 -9.12
C PRO A 42 -1.50 8.28 -8.52
N LEU A 43 -0.99 7.44 -7.61
CA LEU A 43 -1.76 6.44 -6.85
C LEU A 43 -1.67 6.77 -5.35
N PRO A 44 -2.61 7.57 -4.79
CA PRO A 44 -2.54 7.98 -3.40
C PRO A 44 -2.92 6.83 -2.46
N VAL A 45 -1.99 6.44 -1.58
CA VAL A 45 -2.12 5.28 -0.68
C VAL A 45 -2.84 5.69 0.62
N THR A 46 -3.91 4.97 0.96
CA THR A 46 -4.63 5.13 2.24
C THR A 46 -4.22 4.13 3.29
N SER A 47 -3.60 3.01 2.91
CA SER A 47 -3.00 2.05 3.84
C SER A 47 -1.96 1.20 3.11
N GLY A 48 -0.82 0.95 3.74
CA GLY A 48 0.14 -0.07 3.34
C GLY A 48 0.03 -1.31 4.24
N VAL A 49 1.14 -1.77 4.80
CA VAL A 49 1.17 -2.95 5.70
C VAL A 49 0.23 -2.77 6.90
N ARG A 50 -0.39 -3.86 7.35
CA ARG A 50 -1.14 -3.89 8.61
C ARG A 50 -0.61 -5.02 9.48
N CYS A 51 -0.46 -4.77 10.78
CA CYS A 51 -0.16 -5.83 11.75
C CYS A 51 -1.43 -6.56 12.19
N GLU A 52 -1.27 -7.72 12.81
CA GLU A 52 -2.39 -8.53 13.32
C GLU A 52 -3.29 -7.74 14.28
N LYS A 53 -2.70 -6.93 15.16
CA LYS A 53 -3.45 -6.06 16.09
C LYS A 53 -4.41 -5.13 15.35
N HIS A 54 -3.93 -4.43 14.33
CA HIS A 54 -4.73 -3.47 13.56
C HIS A 54 -5.87 -4.19 12.82
N ILE A 55 -5.65 -5.40 12.35
CA ILE A 55 -6.70 -6.19 11.68
C ILE A 55 -7.75 -6.69 12.65
N ASN A 56 -7.37 -7.15 13.83
CA ASN A 56 -8.33 -7.58 14.87
C ASN A 56 -9.21 -6.42 15.35
N GLU A 57 -8.67 -5.20 15.41
CA GLU A 57 -9.43 -3.98 15.76
C GLU A 57 -10.37 -3.53 14.62
N SER A 58 -10.13 -3.98 13.38
CA SER A 58 -10.89 -3.57 12.19
C SER A 58 -11.83 -4.65 11.64
N ASP A 59 -12.07 -5.74 12.39
CA ASP A 59 -12.77 -6.95 11.91
C ASP A 59 -12.22 -7.48 10.57
N GLY A 60 -10.92 -7.34 10.35
CA GLY A 60 -10.29 -7.64 9.06
C GLY A 60 -10.07 -9.14 8.84
N TYR A 61 -9.94 -9.53 7.57
CA TYR A 61 -9.72 -10.93 7.20
C TYR A 61 -8.31 -11.42 7.58
N PRO A 62 -8.18 -12.61 8.22
CA PRO A 62 -6.89 -13.16 8.69
C PRO A 62 -5.91 -13.58 7.57
N LYS A 63 -6.34 -13.59 6.30
CA LYS A 63 -5.49 -13.82 5.12
C LYS A 63 -5.32 -12.56 4.26
N SER A 64 -5.47 -11.38 4.86
CA SER A 64 -5.32 -10.11 4.15
C SER A 64 -3.92 -9.96 3.55
N ALA A 65 -3.83 -9.50 2.30
CA ALA A 65 -2.56 -9.18 1.64
C ALA A 65 -1.73 -8.16 2.45
N HIS A 66 -2.39 -7.33 3.27
CA HIS A 66 -1.73 -6.39 4.17
C HIS A 66 -0.91 -7.07 5.28
N LEU A 67 -1.29 -8.27 5.75
CA LEU A 67 -0.48 -9.07 6.69
C LEU A 67 0.71 -9.71 6.01
N GLN A 68 0.60 -9.95 4.71
CA GLN A 68 1.61 -10.61 3.89
C GLN A 68 2.58 -9.62 3.25
N TYR A 69 2.57 -8.35 3.68
CA TYR A 69 3.43 -7.28 3.15
C TYR A 69 3.20 -6.95 1.67
N LYS A 70 2.06 -7.42 1.11
CA LYS A 70 1.72 -7.39 -0.32
C LYS A 70 0.39 -6.68 -0.58
N GLY A 71 -0.05 -5.84 0.36
CA GLY A 71 -1.32 -5.13 0.29
C GLY A 71 -1.13 -3.63 0.41
N ALA A 72 -1.78 -2.88 -0.48
CA ALA A 72 -1.91 -1.44 -0.39
C ALA A 72 -3.33 -1.04 -0.83
N ASP A 73 -3.96 -0.17 -0.03
CA ASP A 73 -5.23 0.44 -0.40
C ASP A 73 -4.95 1.76 -1.11
N ILE A 74 -5.50 1.92 -2.31
CA ILE A 74 -5.31 3.10 -3.15
C ILE A 74 -6.63 3.83 -3.26
N ARG A 75 -6.62 5.13 -2.97
CA ARG A 75 -7.81 5.96 -3.14
C ARG A 75 -7.92 6.38 -4.60
N ILE A 76 -8.98 5.94 -5.27
CA ILE A 76 -9.30 6.36 -6.62
C ILE A 76 -10.49 7.34 -6.59
N PHE A 77 -10.42 8.41 -7.38
CA PHE A 77 -11.48 9.42 -7.49
C PHE A 77 -11.58 9.96 -8.91
N GLY A 78 -12.78 10.43 -9.26
CA GLY A 78 -13.04 11.12 -10.54
C GLY A 78 -13.10 10.18 -11.76
N PRO A 79 -13.00 10.73 -12.98
CA PRO A 79 -13.24 9.99 -14.23
C PRO A 79 -12.23 8.87 -14.51
N ARG A 80 -11.16 8.75 -13.72
CA ARG A 80 -10.17 7.65 -13.78
C ARG A 80 -10.55 6.42 -12.94
N ALA A 81 -11.71 6.44 -12.27
CA ALA A 81 -12.18 5.33 -11.44
C ALA A 81 -12.46 4.03 -12.21
N LEU A 82 -12.69 4.13 -13.52
CA LEU A 82 -13.07 2.99 -14.36
C LEU A 82 -12.17 2.87 -15.61
N GLN A 83 -10.87 2.75 -15.39
CA GLN A 83 -9.93 2.39 -16.46
C GLN A 83 -9.52 0.93 -16.28
N LEU A 84 -9.93 0.06 -17.21
CA LEU A 84 -9.42 -1.30 -17.29
C LEU A 84 -7.97 -1.25 -17.79
N VAL A 85 -7.09 -1.98 -17.11
CA VAL A 85 -5.68 -2.09 -17.44
C VAL A 85 -5.42 -3.59 -17.62
N GLU A 86 -5.00 -3.97 -18.82
CA GLU A 86 -4.60 -5.35 -19.16
C GLU A 86 -3.09 -5.55 -18.92
#